data_AF-A0A7Y5QAS9-F1
#
_entry.id   AF-A0A7Y5QAS9-F1
#
_cell.length_a   1.000
_cell.length_b   1.000
_cell.length_c   1.000
_cell.angle_alpha   90.00
_cell.angle_beta   90.00
_cell.angle_gamma   90.00
#
_symmetry.space_group_name_H-M   'P 1'
#
loop_
_entity.id
_entity.type
_entity.pdbx_description
1 polymer ?
#
loop_
_entity_poly.entity_id
_entity_poly.type
_entity_poly.pdbx_seq_one_letter_code
_entity_poly.pdbx_strand_id
1 'polypeptide(L)'
;MSSAPTHITIERNTEILKRYAFLEKACMRTLSGWLPGVPEWEAKNEIGLHLWESADSADKIYQRLRELRSYQPERNLSERLLRLARALDRAQNSAELVAAVYLVVKKQLLEAYRSHPDVTWSDFDRPTVKVTEMVLPALERQVAWAERFFPEAAARYPGWEAWRDYVAGLLAADGGVTGMETPRAEPPEPAEHPLLLPWKKCQRMKGWLVFDPLVDVEPDRKAEPEAHRLWRFKHYLNEMTAAETLGSILWMTPEMPWEYQNNVARHCWDEIRHSQLGMVRIQQLGLKVEDVPQVVQIYDVMMTLPAVDQYALLTTVIEPNGMPEKSANREHWEEIEDDISAAAVSYDWSDENFHIRWGKKWTPVLLETYGYKETPAEIAARTEAWLMENTPVRMQQKMAMAAHQADSAPGGDTQSY
;
A
#
# COMPACT_ATOMS: atom_id res chain seq x y z
N MET A 1 45.63 15.81 -14.24
CA MET A 1 44.72 16.83 -13.67
C MET A 1 43.39 16.13 -13.48
N SER A 2 43.04 15.79 -12.23
CA SER A 2 41.70 15.31 -11.92
C SER A 2 40.75 16.46 -12.21
N SER A 3 39.82 16.33 -13.16
CA SER A 3 38.76 17.33 -13.32
C SER A 3 38.06 17.44 -11.96
N ALA A 4 37.98 18.65 -11.40
CA ALA A 4 37.15 18.88 -10.24
C ALA A 4 35.74 18.34 -10.54
N PRO A 5 35.06 17.67 -9.59
CA PRO A 5 33.70 17.24 -9.82
C PRO A 5 32.86 18.46 -10.22
N THR A 6 32.18 18.35 -11.36
CA THR A 6 31.30 19.42 -11.84
C THR A 6 30.07 19.44 -10.93
N HIS A 7 30.10 20.27 -9.90
CA HIS A 7 28.95 20.43 -9.00
C HIS A 7 27.74 20.97 -9.76
N ILE A 8 26.56 20.45 -9.43
CA ILE A 8 25.29 20.93 -10.00
C ILE A 8 24.87 22.27 -9.38
N THR A 9 24.13 23.08 -10.14
CA THR A 9 23.50 24.31 -9.61
C THR A 9 22.29 23.97 -8.74
N ILE A 10 21.82 24.93 -7.93
CA ILE A 10 20.61 24.75 -7.11
C ILE A 10 19.35 24.51 -7.97
N GLU A 11 19.24 25.20 -9.10
CA GLU A 11 18.13 25.01 -10.05
C GLU A 11 18.17 23.58 -10.62
N ARG A 12 19.37 23.11 -10.97
CA ARG A 12 19.51 21.76 -11.49
C ARG A 12 19.25 20.70 -10.44
N ASN A 13 19.69 20.93 -9.20
CA ASN A 13 19.39 20.04 -8.10
C ASN A 13 17.88 19.94 -7.85
N THR A 14 17.17 21.08 -7.89
CA THR A 14 15.72 21.12 -7.76
C THR A 14 15.02 20.26 -8.82
N GLU A 15 15.47 20.33 -10.08
CA GLU A 15 14.91 19.47 -11.15
C GLU A 15 15.24 17.98 -10.95
N ILE A 16 16.41 17.63 -10.41
CA ILE A 16 16.76 16.25 -10.06
C ILE A 16 15.86 15.72 -8.94
N LEU A 17 15.68 16.49 -7.86
CA LEU A 17 14.83 16.10 -6.73
C LEU A 17 13.36 15.95 -7.14
N LYS A 18 12.86 16.79 -8.05
CA LYS A 18 11.52 16.63 -8.64
C LYS A 18 11.36 15.27 -9.33
N ARG A 19 12.38 14.83 -10.08
CA ARG A 19 12.38 13.52 -10.75
C ARG A 19 12.43 12.37 -9.75
N TYR A 20 13.27 12.48 -8.71
CA TYR A 20 13.32 11.47 -7.65
C TYR A 20 11.95 11.29 -6.98
N ALA A 21 11.32 12.38 -6.57
CA ALA A 21 10.00 12.32 -5.93
C ALA A 21 8.92 11.77 -6.86
N PHE A 22 8.94 12.18 -8.14
CA PHE A 22 8.01 11.65 -9.13
C PHE A 22 8.18 10.14 -9.35
N LEU A 23 9.42 9.64 -9.44
CA LEU A 23 9.70 8.23 -9.64
C LEU A 23 9.29 7.39 -8.41
N GLU A 24 9.58 7.86 -7.19
CA GLU A 24 9.10 7.18 -5.97
C GLU A 24 7.57 7.16 -5.90
N LYS A 25 6.90 8.27 -6.23
CA LYS A 25 5.43 8.33 -6.34
C LYS A 25 4.88 7.38 -7.40
N ALA A 26 5.53 7.30 -8.57
CA ALA A 26 5.14 6.38 -9.64
C ALA A 26 5.28 4.92 -9.17
N CYS A 27 6.40 4.56 -8.53
CA CYS A 27 6.57 3.23 -7.93
C CYS A 27 5.51 2.93 -6.87
N MET A 28 5.25 3.84 -5.92
CA MET A 28 4.18 3.70 -4.92
C MET A 28 2.84 3.41 -5.60
N ARG A 29 2.47 4.21 -6.60
CA ARG A 29 1.20 4.11 -7.31
C ARG A 29 1.06 2.76 -8.03
N THR A 30 2.07 2.37 -8.82
CA THR A 30 2.06 1.09 -9.54
C THR A 30 1.95 -0.08 -8.55
N LEU A 31 2.78 -0.10 -7.49
CA LEU A 31 2.76 -1.15 -6.48
C LEU A 31 1.43 -1.26 -5.75
N SER A 32 0.78 -0.14 -5.46
CA SER A 32 -0.53 -0.11 -4.80
C SER A 32 -1.62 -0.72 -5.67
N GLY A 33 -1.68 -0.35 -6.95
CA GLY A 33 -2.63 -0.96 -7.89
C GLY A 33 -2.36 -2.45 -8.11
N TRP A 34 -1.08 -2.86 -8.09
CA TRP A 34 -0.67 -4.25 -8.30
C TRP A 34 -0.81 -5.15 -7.08
N LEU A 35 -0.90 -4.62 -5.86
CA LEU A 35 -1.01 -5.41 -4.63
C LEU A 35 -2.07 -6.55 -4.70
N PRO A 36 -3.33 -6.32 -5.13
CA PRO A 36 -4.31 -7.39 -5.34
C PRO A 36 -3.92 -8.37 -6.47
N GLY A 37 -3.19 -7.89 -7.48
CA GLY A 37 -2.76 -8.64 -8.66
C GLY A 37 -1.59 -9.60 -8.47
N VAL A 38 -0.77 -9.41 -7.44
CA VAL A 38 0.39 -10.26 -7.15
C VAL A 38 -0.09 -11.58 -6.55
N PRO A 39 0.12 -12.77 -7.16
CA PRO A 39 -0.33 -14.02 -6.56
C PRO A 39 0.58 -14.51 -5.41
N GLU A 40 1.88 -14.21 -5.44
CA GLU A 40 2.85 -14.64 -4.44
C GLU A 40 2.65 -13.95 -3.08
N TRP A 41 2.32 -14.73 -2.04
CA TRP A 41 2.05 -14.20 -0.70
C TRP A 41 3.23 -13.45 -0.09
N GLU A 42 4.45 -14.01 -0.18
CA GLU A 42 5.66 -13.36 0.31
C GLU A 42 5.87 -12.00 -0.41
N ALA A 43 5.67 -11.96 -1.73
CA ALA A 43 5.82 -10.72 -2.47
C ALA A 43 4.76 -9.68 -2.12
N LYS A 44 3.50 -10.07 -1.86
CA LYS A 44 2.47 -9.14 -1.38
C LYS A 44 2.89 -8.44 -0.08
N ASN A 45 3.44 -9.21 0.87
CA ASN A 45 3.90 -8.68 2.16
C ASN A 45 4.99 -7.61 1.99
N GLU A 46 5.98 -7.89 1.15
CA GLU A 46 7.10 -6.99 0.89
C GLU A 46 6.65 -5.77 0.07
N ILE A 47 5.83 -5.97 -0.97
CA ILE A 47 5.26 -4.88 -1.77
C ILE A 47 4.43 -3.93 -0.90
N GLY A 48 3.67 -4.45 0.07
CA GLY A 48 2.94 -3.67 1.05
C GLY A 48 3.81 -2.72 1.88
N LEU A 49 5.00 -3.17 2.30
CA LEU A 49 5.98 -2.31 2.96
C LEU A 49 6.56 -1.29 1.98
N HIS A 50 6.98 -1.77 0.81
CA HIS A 50 7.74 -0.97 -0.16
C HIS A 50 6.91 0.16 -0.76
N LEU A 51 5.60 -0.02 -0.94
CA LEU A 51 4.72 1.07 -1.40
C LEU A 51 4.67 2.20 -0.37
N TRP A 52 4.56 1.89 0.93
CA TRP A 52 4.58 2.90 1.98
C TRP A 52 5.95 3.57 2.09
N GLU A 53 7.04 2.80 2.07
CA GLU A 53 8.40 3.36 2.08
C GLU A 53 8.68 4.27 0.86
N SER A 54 8.09 3.97 -0.30
CA SER A 54 8.15 4.84 -1.49
C SER A 54 7.38 6.15 -1.25
N ALA A 55 6.19 6.07 -0.64
CA ALA A 55 5.43 7.25 -0.23
C ALA A 55 6.22 8.12 0.77
N ASP A 56 6.85 7.48 1.75
CA ASP A 56 7.67 8.12 2.77
C ASP A 56 8.92 8.81 2.20
N SER A 57 9.51 8.21 1.16
CA SER A 57 10.66 8.78 0.45
C SER A 57 10.25 10.00 -0.37
N ALA A 58 9.16 9.89 -1.13
CA ALA A 58 8.60 11.02 -1.88
C ALA A 58 8.20 12.18 -0.94
N ASP A 59 7.62 11.89 0.23
CA ASP A 59 7.23 12.94 1.19
C ASP A 59 8.44 13.72 1.73
N LYS A 60 9.51 13.02 2.12
CA LYS A 60 10.77 13.65 2.57
C LYS A 60 11.38 14.53 1.47
N ILE A 61 11.33 14.08 0.22
CA ILE A 61 11.83 14.86 -0.92
C ILE A 61 10.92 16.07 -1.20
N TYR A 62 9.59 15.93 -1.09
CA TYR A 62 8.65 17.05 -1.21
C TYR A 62 8.86 18.11 -0.13
N GLN A 63 9.12 17.72 1.12
CA GLN A 63 9.49 18.66 2.18
C GLN A 63 10.76 19.43 1.79
N ARG A 64 11.78 18.75 1.28
CA ARG A 64 13.01 19.41 0.81
C ARG A 64 12.78 20.34 -0.38
N LEU A 65 11.95 19.92 -1.34
CA LEU A 65 11.58 20.75 -2.49
C LEU A 65 10.86 22.04 -2.07
N ARG A 66 10.02 21.99 -1.03
CA ARG A 66 9.39 23.19 -0.44
C ARG A 66 10.41 24.15 0.16
N GLU A 67 11.42 23.64 0.87
CA GLU A 67 12.53 24.47 1.39
C GLU A 67 13.32 25.15 0.25
N LEU A 68 13.45 24.45 -0.89
CA LEU A 68 14.03 24.97 -2.14
C LEU A 68 13.06 25.83 -2.96
N ARG A 69 11.88 26.17 -2.41
CA ARG A 69 10.83 27.02 -3.02
C ARG A 69 10.15 26.38 -4.25
N SER A 70 10.21 25.07 -4.39
CA SER A 70 9.48 24.28 -5.39
C SER A 70 8.21 23.70 -4.77
N TYR A 71 7.10 24.41 -4.93
CA TYR A 71 5.78 24.04 -4.37
C TYR A 71 4.94 23.16 -5.30
N GLN A 72 5.33 23.03 -6.57
CA GLN A 72 4.66 22.23 -7.60
C GLN A 72 5.67 21.24 -8.20
N PRO A 73 6.06 20.20 -7.44
CA PRO A 73 7.17 19.32 -7.81
C PRO A 73 6.92 18.54 -9.10
N GLU A 74 5.65 18.34 -9.47
CA GLU A 74 5.25 17.63 -10.70
C GLU A 74 5.03 18.57 -11.90
N ARG A 75 5.28 19.88 -11.76
CA ARG A 75 5.17 20.83 -12.87
C ARG A 75 6.35 20.71 -13.83
N ASN A 76 6.05 20.77 -15.12
CA ASN A 76 7.02 20.70 -16.23
C ASN A 76 7.82 19.38 -16.27
N LEU A 77 7.25 18.28 -15.80
CA LEU A 77 7.81 16.96 -16.08
C LEU A 77 7.73 16.66 -17.59
N SER A 78 8.70 15.92 -18.11
CA SER A 78 8.71 15.57 -19.53
C SER A 78 7.63 14.53 -19.85
N GLU A 79 7.11 14.58 -21.08
CA GLU A 79 6.13 13.59 -21.55
C GLU A 79 6.70 12.16 -21.53
N ARG A 80 8.02 12.00 -21.69
CA ARG A 80 8.71 10.71 -21.61
C ARG A 80 8.65 10.12 -20.20
N LEU A 81 8.85 10.94 -19.17
CA LEU A 81 8.76 10.50 -17.78
C LEU A 81 7.32 10.14 -17.39
N LEU A 82 6.34 10.90 -17.88
CA LEU A 82 4.92 10.56 -17.71
C LEU A 82 4.55 9.25 -18.43
N ARG A 83 5.11 9.02 -19.63
CA ARG A 83 4.95 7.76 -20.38
C ARG A 83 5.58 6.58 -19.65
N LEU A 84 6.76 6.76 -19.05
CA LEU A 84 7.39 5.75 -18.22
C LEU A 84 6.50 5.35 -17.04
N ALA A 85 5.91 6.31 -16.32
CA ALA A 85 4.98 5.99 -15.23
C ALA A 85 3.79 5.14 -15.71
N ARG A 86 3.17 5.50 -16.84
CA ARG A 86 2.10 4.70 -17.46
C ARG A 86 2.56 3.32 -17.93
N ALA A 87 3.84 3.17 -18.30
CA ALA A 87 4.41 1.88 -18.68
C ALA A 87 4.64 0.97 -17.46
N LEU A 88 5.02 1.52 -16.29
CA LEU A 88 5.09 0.75 -15.05
C LEU A 88 3.73 0.13 -14.70
N ASP A 89 2.66 0.89 -14.86
CA ASP A 89 1.28 0.46 -14.56
C ASP A 89 0.79 -0.69 -15.46
N ARG A 90 1.41 -0.86 -16.63
CA ARG A 90 1.06 -1.85 -17.67
C ARG A 90 1.94 -3.10 -17.65
N ALA A 91 2.65 -3.35 -16.55
CA ALA A 91 3.19 -4.70 -16.30
C ALA A 91 2.09 -5.77 -16.49
N GLN A 92 2.46 -7.01 -16.81
CA GLN A 92 1.49 -8.08 -17.05
C GLN A 92 1.56 -9.21 -16.01
N ASN A 93 2.63 -9.25 -15.20
CA ASN A 93 2.87 -10.30 -14.22
C ASN A 93 3.91 -9.85 -13.17
N SER A 94 4.13 -10.67 -12.14
CA SER A 94 5.10 -10.38 -11.07
C SER A 94 6.52 -10.19 -11.57
N ALA A 95 6.97 -10.90 -12.62
CA ALA A 95 8.32 -10.73 -13.16
C ALA A 95 8.50 -9.37 -13.83
N GLU A 96 7.55 -8.95 -14.67
CA GLU A 96 7.58 -7.61 -15.28
C GLU A 96 7.49 -6.50 -14.24
N LEU A 97 6.60 -6.64 -13.26
CA LEU A 97 6.46 -5.67 -12.16
C LEU A 97 7.79 -5.52 -11.41
N VAL A 98 8.41 -6.64 -11.00
CA VAL A 98 9.66 -6.61 -10.25
C VAL A 98 10.82 -6.10 -11.10
N ALA A 99 10.93 -6.55 -12.36
CA ALA A 99 11.97 -6.10 -13.27
C ALA A 99 11.89 -4.58 -13.52
N ALA A 100 10.70 -4.06 -13.85
CA ALA A 100 10.51 -2.66 -14.19
C ALA A 100 10.60 -1.73 -12.97
N VAL A 101 9.87 -2.03 -11.89
CA VAL A 101 9.83 -1.16 -10.71
C VAL A 101 11.15 -1.22 -9.93
N TYR A 102 11.62 -2.43 -9.62
CA TYR A 102 12.75 -2.59 -8.72
C TYR A 102 14.10 -2.60 -9.44
N LEU A 103 14.24 -3.42 -10.48
CA LEU A 103 15.54 -3.65 -11.13
C LEU A 103 15.89 -2.60 -12.18
N VAL A 104 14.93 -1.79 -12.64
CA VAL A 104 15.16 -0.64 -13.53
C VAL A 104 15.07 0.67 -12.75
N VAL A 105 13.90 1.03 -12.21
CA VAL A 105 13.68 2.37 -11.62
C VAL A 105 14.36 2.50 -10.26
N LYS A 106 14.00 1.66 -9.29
CA LYS A 106 14.53 1.76 -7.91
C LYS A 106 16.03 1.50 -7.84
N LYS A 107 16.57 0.57 -8.63
CA LYS A 107 18.01 0.34 -8.72
C LYS A 107 18.78 1.57 -9.24
N GLN A 108 18.23 2.31 -10.20
CA GLN A 108 18.85 3.56 -10.64
C GLN A 108 18.67 4.69 -9.63
N LEU A 109 17.52 4.79 -8.96
CA LEU A 109 17.33 5.72 -7.83
C LEU A 109 18.34 5.44 -6.72
N LEU A 110 18.63 4.17 -6.42
CA LEU A 110 19.59 3.76 -5.41
C LEU A 110 20.99 4.31 -5.71
N GLU A 111 21.47 4.11 -6.94
CA GLU A 111 22.77 4.66 -7.36
C GLU A 111 22.77 6.20 -7.41
N ALA A 112 21.64 6.80 -7.78
CA ALA A 112 21.50 8.25 -7.80
C ALA A 112 21.50 8.86 -6.38
N TYR A 113 20.88 8.21 -5.40
CA TYR A 113 20.92 8.65 -4.00
C TYR A 113 22.32 8.49 -3.41
N ARG A 114 23.03 7.40 -3.72
CA ARG A 114 24.42 7.18 -3.27
C ARG A 114 25.39 8.23 -3.80
N SER A 115 25.25 8.59 -5.07
CA SER A 115 26.14 9.55 -5.74
C SER A 115 25.71 11.01 -5.60
N HIS A 116 24.52 11.27 -5.06
CA HIS A 116 24.01 12.64 -4.89
C HIS A 116 24.96 13.56 -4.09
N PRO A 117 25.56 13.10 -2.97
CA PRO A 117 26.50 13.92 -2.19
C PRO A 117 27.75 14.33 -2.97
N ASP A 118 28.16 13.54 -3.96
CA ASP A 118 29.35 13.82 -4.78
C ASP A 118 29.08 14.88 -5.85
N VAL A 119 27.82 15.05 -6.27
CA VAL A 119 27.43 15.97 -7.34
C VAL A 119 26.86 17.29 -6.81
N THR A 120 26.23 17.30 -5.63
CA THR A 120 25.76 18.55 -4.99
C THR A 120 26.90 19.28 -4.27
N TRP A 121 26.64 20.52 -3.85
CA TRP A 121 27.55 21.27 -2.98
C TRP A 121 27.38 20.81 -1.53
N SER A 122 27.89 19.63 -1.18
CA SER A 122 27.63 18.99 0.13
C SER A 122 27.87 19.87 1.36
N ASP A 123 28.82 20.82 1.31
CA ASP A 123 29.04 21.77 2.41
C ASP A 123 27.91 22.80 2.57
N PHE A 124 27.24 23.18 1.47
CA PHE A 124 26.16 24.18 1.46
C PHE A 124 24.77 23.54 1.42
N ASP A 125 24.66 22.33 0.87
CA ASP A 125 23.42 21.60 0.64
C ASP A 125 23.31 20.34 1.51
N ARG A 126 23.87 20.41 2.72
CA ARG A 126 23.72 19.39 3.76
C ARG A 126 22.27 18.91 3.97
N PRO A 127 21.23 19.78 3.88
CA PRO A 127 19.85 19.29 4.03
C PRO A 127 19.45 18.29 2.94
N THR A 128 19.87 18.47 1.68
CA THR A 128 19.57 17.48 0.62
C THR A 128 20.36 16.19 0.82
N VAL A 129 21.64 16.30 1.20
CA VAL A 129 22.48 15.12 1.53
C VAL A 129 21.82 14.29 2.64
N LYS A 130 21.39 14.94 3.71
CA LYS A 130 20.68 14.28 4.81
C LYS A 130 19.40 13.58 4.33
N VAL A 131 18.63 14.20 3.44
CA VAL A 131 17.41 13.59 2.89
C VAL A 131 17.74 12.34 2.08
N THR A 132 18.74 12.39 1.19
CA THR A 132 19.16 11.21 0.41
C THR A 132 19.70 10.10 1.30
N GLU A 133 20.46 10.42 2.34
CA GLU A 133 20.95 9.43 3.33
C GLU A 133 19.83 8.80 4.16
N MET A 134 18.78 9.56 4.48
CA MET A 134 17.64 9.07 5.25
C MET A 134 16.80 8.03 4.50
N VAL A 135 16.64 8.18 3.17
CA VAL A 135 15.83 7.27 2.35
C VAL A 135 16.61 6.06 1.85
N LEU A 136 17.95 6.16 1.82
CA LEU A 136 18.83 5.15 1.24
C LEU A 136 18.67 3.74 1.84
N PRO A 137 18.62 3.53 3.17
CA PRO A 137 18.61 2.18 3.74
C PRO A 137 17.34 1.38 3.38
N ALA A 138 16.19 2.05 3.24
CA ALA A 138 14.96 1.40 2.80
C ALA A 138 15.09 0.94 1.34
N LEU A 139 15.55 1.83 0.46
CA LEU A 139 15.74 1.52 -0.95
C LEU A 139 16.76 0.40 -1.19
N GLU A 140 17.82 0.32 -0.36
CA GLU A 140 18.77 -0.79 -0.37
C GLU A 140 18.11 -2.13 -0.06
N ARG A 141 17.26 -2.19 0.98
CA ARG A 141 16.51 -3.41 1.32
C ARG A 141 15.56 -3.82 0.20
N GLN A 142 14.86 -2.85 -0.40
CA GLN A 142 13.93 -3.07 -1.51
C GLN A 142 14.61 -3.70 -2.74
N VAL A 143 15.74 -3.12 -3.18
CA VAL A 143 16.49 -3.63 -4.32
C VAL A 143 17.09 -5.00 -3.99
N ALA A 144 17.65 -5.19 -2.79
CA ALA A 144 18.21 -6.47 -2.38
C ALA A 144 17.15 -7.58 -2.29
N TRP A 145 15.94 -7.27 -1.80
CA TRP A 145 14.82 -8.19 -1.84
C TRP A 145 14.46 -8.57 -3.27
N ALA A 146 14.31 -7.58 -4.16
CA ALA A 146 13.96 -7.83 -5.55
C ALA A 146 15.01 -8.71 -6.26
N GLU A 147 16.30 -8.48 -6.03
CA GLU A 147 17.38 -9.30 -6.60
C GLU A 147 17.33 -10.77 -6.12
N ARG A 148 16.87 -11.02 -4.89
CA ARG A 148 16.68 -12.38 -4.36
C ARG A 148 15.41 -13.06 -4.89
N PHE A 149 14.31 -12.31 -4.97
CA PHE A 149 13.01 -12.83 -5.41
C PHE A 149 12.92 -13.04 -6.93
N PHE A 150 13.57 -12.16 -7.70
CA PHE A 150 13.41 -12.10 -9.15
C PHE A 150 13.73 -13.40 -9.91
N PRO A 151 14.78 -14.19 -9.57
CA PRO A 151 15.03 -15.46 -10.27
C PRO A 151 13.85 -16.43 -10.23
N GLU A 152 13.10 -16.48 -9.11
CA GLU A 152 11.91 -17.33 -9.00
C GLU A 152 10.76 -16.78 -9.87
N ALA A 153 10.51 -15.46 -9.79
CA ALA A 153 9.47 -14.81 -10.60
C ALA A 153 9.74 -14.96 -12.10
N ALA A 154 10.99 -14.75 -12.54
CA ALA A 154 11.41 -14.89 -13.93
C ALA A 154 11.26 -16.33 -14.45
N ALA A 155 11.49 -17.34 -13.60
CA ALA A 155 11.26 -18.74 -13.95
C ALA A 155 9.76 -19.06 -14.10
N ARG A 156 8.89 -18.37 -13.35
CA ARG A 156 7.43 -18.56 -13.38
C ARG A 156 6.75 -17.81 -14.52
N TYR A 157 7.26 -16.64 -14.90
CA TYR A 157 6.67 -15.76 -15.91
C TYR A 157 7.70 -15.39 -16.99
N PRO A 158 7.83 -16.17 -18.08
CA PRO A 158 8.76 -15.85 -19.17
C PRO A 158 8.28 -14.66 -20.02
N GLY A 159 9.19 -14.04 -20.77
CA GLY A 159 8.86 -12.96 -21.73
C GLY A 159 8.89 -11.54 -21.15
N TRP A 160 9.30 -11.39 -19.90
CA TRP A 160 9.40 -10.12 -19.18
C TRP A 160 10.49 -9.18 -19.72
N GLU A 161 11.48 -9.71 -20.47
CA GLU A 161 12.66 -8.98 -20.91
C GLU A 161 12.30 -7.81 -21.84
N ALA A 162 11.36 -8.03 -22.76
CA ALA A 162 10.95 -7.00 -23.72
C ALA A 162 10.32 -5.79 -23.02
N TRP A 163 9.49 -6.02 -22.00
CA TRP A 163 8.87 -4.94 -21.22
C TRP A 163 9.88 -4.23 -20.32
N ARG A 164 10.77 -4.98 -19.65
CA ARG A 164 11.90 -4.40 -18.90
C ARG A 164 12.72 -3.46 -19.79
N ASP A 165 13.10 -3.92 -20.98
CA ASP A 165 13.94 -3.16 -21.90
C ASP A 165 13.25 -1.92 -22.44
N TYR A 166 11.92 -2.00 -22.66
CA TYR A 166 11.11 -0.84 -23.01
C TYR A 166 11.12 0.21 -21.89
N VAL A 167 10.84 -0.18 -20.64
CA VAL A 167 10.85 0.75 -19.49
C VAL A 167 12.24 1.35 -19.27
N ALA A 168 13.30 0.54 -19.33
CA ALA A 168 14.68 1.01 -19.22
C ALA A 168 15.05 1.97 -20.36
N GLY A 169 14.60 1.68 -21.58
CA GLY A 169 14.80 2.53 -22.74
C GLY A 169 14.06 3.88 -22.63
N LEU A 170 12.83 3.90 -22.12
CA LEU A 170 12.10 5.14 -21.84
C LEU A 170 12.85 6.02 -20.83
N LEU A 171 13.36 5.43 -19.75
CA LEU A 171 14.12 6.14 -18.72
C LEU A 171 15.42 6.72 -19.29
N ALA A 172 16.18 5.92 -20.04
CA ALA A 172 17.41 6.36 -20.69
C ALA A 172 17.16 7.42 -21.79
N ALA A 173 16.03 7.32 -22.50
CA ALA A 173 15.61 8.33 -23.47
C ALA A 173 15.25 9.67 -22.80
N ASP A 174 14.97 9.68 -21.50
CA ASP A 174 14.71 10.90 -20.73
C ASP A 174 15.93 11.38 -19.91
N GLY A 175 17.11 10.80 -20.15
CA GLY A 175 18.36 11.17 -19.47
C GLY A 175 18.57 10.48 -18.11
N GLY A 176 17.94 9.32 -17.89
CA GLY A 176 18.07 8.55 -16.65
C GLY A 176 17.27 9.16 -15.49
N VAL A 177 17.43 8.63 -14.28
CA VAL A 177 16.68 9.11 -13.10
C VAL A 177 17.00 10.57 -12.75
N THR A 178 18.23 11.02 -13.02
CA THR A 178 18.67 12.40 -12.80
C THR A 178 18.33 13.34 -13.96
N GLY A 179 18.02 12.80 -15.15
CA GLY A 179 17.85 13.58 -16.38
C GLY A 179 19.16 14.18 -16.89
N MET A 180 20.32 13.80 -16.33
CA MET A 180 21.65 14.34 -16.66
C MET A 180 22.37 13.53 -17.75
N GLU A 181 21.95 12.29 -17.98
CA GLU A 181 22.60 11.43 -18.96
C GLU A 181 22.26 11.91 -20.38
N THR A 182 23.14 11.60 -21.33
CA THR A 182 22.87 11.90 -22.75
C THR A 182 21.64 11.10 -23.19
N PRO A 183 20.53 11.77 -23.61
CA PRO A 183 19.32 11.08 -24.00
C PRO A 183 19.56 10.09 -25.13
N ARG A 184 19.00 8.89 -24.98
CA ARG A 184 19.00 7.87 -26.05
C ARG A 184 17.78 8.00 -26.95
N ALA A 185 17.81 7.29 -28.08
CA ALA A 185 16.62 7.11 -28.92
C ALA A 185 15.53 6.38 -28.13
N GLU A 186 14.29 6.80 -28.34
CA GLU A 186 13.14 6.19 -27.68
C GLU A 186 12.93 4.76 -28.22
N PRO A 187 12.73 3.74 -27.34
CA PRO A 187 12.46 2.39 -27.79
C PRO A 187 11.06 2.31 -28.43
N PRO A 188 10.85 1.42 -29.42
CA PRO A 188 9.51 1.10 -29.88
C PRO A 188 8.71 0.44 -28.74
N GLU A 189 7.44 0.79 -28.61
CA GLU A 189 6.55 0.17 -27.64
C GLU A 189 6.25 -1.29 -28.04
N PRO A 190 6.46 -2.27 -27.15
CA PRO A 190 6.04 -3.65 -27.39
C PRO A 190 4.53 -3.75 -27.65
N ALA A 191 4.13 -4.57 -28.62
CA ALA A 191 2.71 -4.80 -28.92
C ALA A 191 1.99 -5.47 -27.74
N GLU A 192 0.68 -5.24 -27.62
CA GLU A 192 -0.23 -6.03 -26.75
C GLU A 192 0.11 -6.07 -25.24
N HIS A 193 0.30 -4.92 -24.59
CA HIS A 193 0.43 -4.85 -23.12
C HIS A 193 -0.75 -4.09 -22.49
N PRO A 194 -1.94 -4.67 -22.34
CA PRO A 194 -3.12 -3.95 -21.84
C PRO A 194 -2.95 -3.47 -20.39
N LEU A 195 -3.64 -2.40 -20.00
CA LEU A 195 -3.69 -2.01 -18.58
C LEU A 195 -4.59 -3.00 -17.81
N LEU A 196 -4.00 -3.75 -16.88
CA LEU A 196 -4.72 -4.70 -16.02
C LEU A 196 -5.38 -4.04 -14.80
N LEU A 197 -4.94 -2.83 -14.45
CA LEU A 197 -5.37 -2.10 -13.25
C LEU A 197 -6.66 -1.29 -13.48
N PRO A 198 -7.53 -1.16 -12.46
CA PRO A 198 -7.50 -1.89 -11.20
C PRO A 198 -7.90 -3.35 -11.38
N TRP A 199 -7.30 -4.24 -10.60
CA TRP A 199 -7.73 -5.63 -10.55
C TRP A 199 -9.17 -5.71 -10.04
N LYS A 200 -10.01 -6.51 -10.69
CA LYS A 200 -11.39 -6.76 -10.23
C LYS A 200 -11.50 -7.94 -9.28
N LYS A 201 -10.44 -8.75 -9.19
CA LYS A 201 -10.34 -9.90 -8.31
C LYS A 201 -8.93 -10.04 -7.77
N CYS A 202 -8.83 -10.38 -6.50
CA CYS A 202 -7.56 -10.71 -5.88
C CYS A 202 -6.97 -11.99 -6.45
N GLN A 203 -5.67 -11.97 -6.69
CA GLN A 203 -4.90 -13.12 -7.14
C GLN A 203 -4.27 -13.83 -5.94
N ARG A 204 -4.19 -15.15 -6.03
CA ARG A 204 -3.47 -16.04 -5.11
C ARG A 204 -2.74 -17.09 -5.93
N MET A 205 -1.70 -17.69 -5.34
CA MET A 205 -1.01 -18.82 -5.95
C MET A 205 -1.98 -19.98 -6.23
N LYS A 206 -1.76 -20.68 -7.35
CA LYS A 206 -2.56 -21.85 -7.73
C LYS A 206 -2.51 -22.91 -6.62
N GLY A 207 -3.69 -23.41 -6.23
CA GLY A 207 -3.83 -24.46 -5.22
C GLY A 207 -4.02 -23.95 -3.79
N TRP A 208 -3.95 -22.63 -3.57
CA TRP A 208 -4.28 -22.05 -2.27
C TRP A 208 -5.77 -22.18 -1.98
N LEU A 209 -6.10 -22.46 -0.72
CA LEU A 209 -7.47 -22.63 -0.27
C LEU A 209 -8.20 -21.29 -0.27
N VAL A 210 -9.46 -21.31 -0.70
CA VAL A 210 -10.36 -20.16 -0.63
C VAL A 210 -11.31 -20.35 0.55
N PHE A 211 -11.54 -19.28 1.30
CA PHE A 211 -12.42 -19.26 2.46
C PHE A 211 -13.86 -19.68 2.10
N ASP A 212 -14.51 -20.46 2.97
CA ASP A 212 -15.93 -20.81 2.85
C ASP A 212 -16.70 -20.19 4.03
N PRO A 213 -17.54 -19.15 3.79
CA PRO A 213 -18.34 -18.52 4.83
C PRO A 213 -19.32 -19.44 5.56
N LEU A 214 -19.74 -20.56 4.94
CA LEU A 214 -20.75 -21.44 5.52
C LEU A 214 -20.21 -22.26 6.69
N VAL A 215 -18.90 -22.46 6.73
CA VAL A 215 -18.20 -23.21 7.78
C VAL A 215 -17.43 -22.30 8.74
N ASP A 216 -17.52 -20.99 8.55
CA ASP A 216 -16.94 -20.00 9.45
C ASP A 216 -17.83 -19.79 10.68
N VAL A 217 -17.47 -20.47 11.76
CA VAL A 217 -18.16 -20.42 13.05
C VAL A 217 -17.16 -19.97 14.11
N GLU A 218 -17.43 -18.81 14.70
CA GLU A 218 -16.66 -18.27 15.81
C GLU A 218 -16.80 -19.17 17.06
N PRO A 219 -15.71 -19.75 17.57
CA PRO A 219 -15.73 -20.51 18.81
C PRO A 219 -16.02 -19.63 20.02
N ASP A 220 -16.61 -20.18 21.08
CA ASP A 220 -16.82 -19.41 22.31
C ASP A 220 -15.46 -19.10 22.96
N ARG A 221 -15.18 -17.81 23.11
CA ARG A 221 -13.91 -17.30 23.64
C ARG A 221 -13.56 -17.85 25.02
N LYS A 222 -14.55 -18.08 25.91
CA LYS A 222 -14.30 -18.54 27.29
C LYS A 222 -14.30 -20.06 27.40
N ALA A 223 -15.21 -20.73 26.69
CA ALA A 223 -15.33 -22.18 26.74
C ALA A 223 -14.28 -22.90 25.88
N GLU A 224 -13.86 -22.28 24.77
CA GLU A 224 -12.95 -22.86 23.77
C GLU A 224 -11.81 -21.87 23.39
N PRO A 225 -11.00 -21.37 24.34
CA PRO A 225 -10.05 -20.28 24.11
C PRO A 225 -8.99 -20.59 23.04
N GLU A 226 -8.54 -21.85 22.95
CA GLU A 226 -7.56 -22.27 21.93
C GLU A 226 -8.17 -22.29 20.52
N ALA A 227 -9.43 -22.73 20.40
CA ALA A 227 -10.14 -22.71 19.12
C ALA A 227 -10.42 -21.26 18.70
N HIS A 228 -10.85 -20.41 19.63
CA HIS A 228 -11.08 -18.98 19.39
C HIS A 228 -9.78 -18.28 18.95
N ARG A 229 -8.66 -18.56 19.61
CA ARG A 229 -7.34 -18.03 19.24
C ARG A 229 -7.01 -18.38 17.80
N LEU A 230 -7.09 -19.67 17.44
CA LEU A 230 -6.79 -20.11 16.08
C LEU A 230 -7.73 -19.45 15.06
N TRP A 231 -9.03 -19.40 15.35
CA TRP A 231 -10.02 -18.76 14.49
C TRP A 231 -9.75 -17.26 14.28
N ARG A 232 -9.43 -16.53 15.35
CA ARG A 232 -9.17 -15.08 15.31
C ARG A 232 -7.89 -14.75 14.54
N PHE A 233 -6.81 -15.51 14.73
CA PHE A 233 -5.55 -15.24 14.02
C PHE A 233 -5.57 -15.69 12.55
N LYS A 234 -6.45 -16.63 12.17
CA LYS A 234 -6.79 -16.86 10.75
C LYS A 234 -7.52 -15.66 10.14
N HIS A 235 -8.37 -14.96 10.89
CA HIS A 235 -9.00 -13.73 10.41
C HIS A 235 -8.00 -12.58 10.29
N TYR A 236 -7.08 -12.43 11.26
CA TYR A 236 -5.99 -11.46 11.15
C TYR A 236 -5.14 -11.69 9.90
N LEU A 237 -4.73 -12.93 9.60
CA LEU A 237 -4.03 -13.24 8.35
C LEU A 237 -4.79 -12.70 7.13
N ASN A 238 -6.11 -12.83 7.15
CA ASN A 238 -6.99 -12.42 6.06
C ASN A 238 -7.25 -10.91 5.97
N GLU A 239 -6.74 -10.10 6.89
CA GLU A 239 -6.74 -8.62 6.77
C GLU A 239 -5.88 -8.14 5.58
N MET A 240 -5.13 -9.04 4.93
CA MET A 240 -4.59 -8.83 3.58
C MET A 240 -5.65 -8.32 2.60
N THR A 241 -6.92 -8.77 2.72
CA THR A 241 -8.00 -8.26 1.86
C THR A 241 -8.26 -6.76 2.04
N ALA A 242 -8.11 -6.23 3.26
CA ALA A 242 -8.27 -4.80 3.53
C ALA A 242 -7.11 -4.01 2.94
N ALA A 243 -5.88 -4.52 3.08
CA ALA A 243 -4.69 -3.95 2.42
C ALA A 243 -4.84 -3.89 0.89
N GLU A 244 -5.32 -4.97 0.28
CA GLU A 244 -5.57 -5.06 -1.17
C GLU A 244 -6.63 -4.04 -1.64
N THR A 245 -7.69 -3.86 -0.85
CA THR A 245 -8.72 -2.83 -1.07
C THR A 245 -8.11 -1.44 -1.01
N LEU A 246 -7.31 -1.11 0.02
CA LEU A 246 -6.62 0.18 0.13
C LEU A 246 -5.65 0.44 -1.02
N GLY A 247 -4.90 -0.58 -1.46
CA GLY A 247 -4.03 -0.48 -2.64
C GLY A 247 -4.81 -0.09 -3.91
N SER A 248 -6.01 -0.65 -4.07
CA SER A 248 -6.92 -0.33 -5.18
C SER A 248 -7.53 1.08 -5.04
N ILE A 249 -7.93 1.48 -3.83
CA ILE A 249 -8.42 2.84 -3.53
C ILE A 249 -7.35 3.86 -3.90
N LEU A 250 -6.10 3.67 -3.47
CA LEU A 250 -4.98 4.56 -3.78
C LEU A 250 -4.75 4.68 -5.30
N TRP A 251 -4.83 3.57 -6.02
CA TRP A 251 -4.73 3.57 -7.48
C TRP A 251 -5.90 4.33 -8.15
N MET A 252 -7.12 4.12 -7.67
CA MET A 252 -8.34 4.68 -8.26
C MET A 252 -8.60 6.14 -7.87
N THR A 253 -7.83 6.71 -6.94
CA THR A 253 -8.02 8.09 -6.47
C THR A 253 -6.84 9.04 -6.75
N PRO A 254 -6.30 9.11 -7.98
CA PRO A 254 -5.10 9.91 -8.26
C PRO A 254 -5.28 11.43 -8.05
N GLU A 255 -6.52 11.92 -8.07
CA GLU A 255 -6.85 13.34 -7.90
C GLU A 255 -6.73 13.82 -6.44
N MET A 256 -6.72 12.90 -5.47
CA MET A 256 -6.61 13.24 -4.06
C MET A 256 -5.25 13.85 -3.71
N PRO A 257 -5.20 14.81 -2.75
CA PRO A 257 -3.97 15.52 -2.39
C PRO A 257 -2.88 14.58 -1.88
N TRP A 258 -1.61 15.01 -1.99
CA TRP A 258 -0.47 14.18 -1.58
C TRP A 258 -0.55 13.66 -0.15
N GLU A 259 -1.03 14.48 0.79
CA GLU A 259 -1.17 14.07 2.19
C GLU A 259 -2.15 12.89 2.34
N TYR A 260 -3.23 12.86 1.55
CA TYR A 260 -4.12 11.69 1.48
C TYR A 260 -3.37 10.48 0.94
N GLN A 261 -2.64 10.63 -0.16
CA GLN A 261 -1.89 9.52 -0.77
C GLN A 261 -0.89 8.89 0.22
N ASN A 262 -0.16 9.74 0.96
CA ASN A 262 0.80 9.28 1.97
C ASN A 262 0.10 8.62 3.18
N ASN A 263 -1.02 9.18 3.67
CA ASN A 263 -1.78 8.59 4.77
C ASN A 263 -2.39 7.23 4.39
N VAL A 264 -2.98 7.10 3.19
CA VAL A 264 -3.57 5.84 2.72
C VAL A 264 -2.50 4.80 2.38
N ALA A 265 -1.32 5.21 1.89
CA ALA A 265 -0.19 4.30 1.76
C ALA A 265 0.25 3.74 3.12
N ARG A 266 0.27 4.58 4.17
CA ARG A 266 0.55 4.13 5.53
C ARG A 266 -0.54 3.19 6.06
N HIS A 267 -1.81 3.53 5.86
CA HIS A 267 -2.95 2.69 6.24
C HIS A 267 -2.87 1.32 5.55
N CYS A 268 -2.58 1.28 4.25
CA CYS A 268 -2.38 0.04 3.51
C CYS A 268 -1.26 -0.82 4.13
N TRP A 269 -0.15 -0.20 4.54
CA TRP A 269 0.91 -0.90 5.26
C TRP A 269 0.48 -1.40 6.64
N ASP A 270 -0.33 -0.65 7.38
CA ASP A 270 -0.87 -1.08 8.67
C ASP A 270 -1.70 -2.37 8.50
N GLU A 271 -2.58 -2.44 7.50
CA GLU A 271 -3.35 -3.66 7.20
C GLU A 271 -2.47 -4.85 6.78
N ILE A 272 -1.37 -4.59 6.06
CA ILE A 272 -0.37 -5.63 5.76
C ILE A 272 0.27 -6.13 7.05
N ARG A 273 0.60 -5.24 7.99
CA ARG A 273 1.12 -5.67 9.30
C ARG A 273 0.09 -6.43 10.10
N HIS A 274 -1.19 -6.09 10.01
CA HIS A 274 -2.23 -6.85 10.68
C HIS A 274 -2.39 -8.27 10.07
N SER A 275 -2.19 -8.39 8.76
CA SER A 275 -2.02 -9.69 8.12
C SER A 275 -0.77 -10.43 8.63
N GLN A 276 0.36 -9.73 8.77
CA GLN A 276 1.63 -10.32 9.21
C GLN A 276 1.59 -10.78 10.67
N LEU A 277 0.97 -10.03 11.59
CA LEU A 277 0.81 -10.51 12.97
C LEU A 277 -0.05 -11.78 13.00
N GLY A 278 -1.09 -11.84 12.15
CA GLY A 278 -1.90 -13.05 11.95
C GLY A 278 -1.05 -14.22 11.48
N MET A 279 -0.25 -13.99 10.44
CA MET A 279 0.71 -14.94 9.87
C MET A 279 1.69 -15.48 10.90
N VAL A 280 2.36 -14.59 11.64
CA VAL A 280 3.31 -14.96 12.68
C VAL A 280 2.63 -15.81 13.74
N ARG A 281 1.41 -15.44 14.16
CA ARG A 281 0.71 -16.16 15.22
C ARG A 281 0.25 -17.54 14.78
N ILE A 282 -0.32 -17.70 13.58
CA ILE A 282 -0.71 -19.04 13.09
C ILE A 282 0.50 -19.97 12.89
N GLN A 283 1.66 -19.44 12.51
CA GLN A 283 2.89 -20.21 12.35
C GLN A 283 3.42 -20.69 13.70
N GLN A 284 3.37 -19.86 14.73
CA GLN A 284 3.69 -20.26 16.11
C GLN A 284 2.75 -21.36 16.63
N LEU A 285 1.50 -21.35 16.17
CA LEU A 285 0.50 -22.40 16.46
C LEU A 285 0.65 -23.65 15.58
N GLY A 286 1.67 -23.70 14.71
CA GLY A 286 2.02 -24.88 13.91
C GLY A 286 1.32 -24.99 12.56
N LEU A 287 0.59 -23.95 12.12
CA LEU A 287 -0.01 -23.93 10.78
C LEU A 287 0.94 -23.33 9.75
N LYS A 288 0.78 -23.76 8.50
CA LYS A 288 1.39 -23.05 7.37
C LYS A 288 0.39 -22.04 6.80
N VAL A 289 0.91 -21.02 6.13
CA VAL A 289 0.09 -19.94 5.57
C VAL A 289 -0.83 -20.48 4.48
N GLU A 290 -0.31 -21.36 3.63
CA GLU A 290 -1.03 -22.00 2.55
C GLU A 290 -2.16 -22.94 3.03
N ASP A 291 -2.12 -23.38 4.29
CA ASP A 291 -3.16 -24.21 4.91
C ASP A 291 -4.33 -23.37 5.46
N VAL A 292 -4.20 -22.04 5.51
CA VAL A 292 -5.26 -21.14 5.94
C VAL A 292 -6.07 -20.67 4.74
N PRO A 293 -7.40 -20.94 4.70
CA PRO A 293 -8.26 -20.45 3.64
C PRO A 293 -8.21 -18.91 3.51
N GLN A 294 -8.00 -18.46 2.29
CA GLN A 294 -7.84 -17.06 1.93
C GLN A 294 -9.20 -16.42 1.65
N VAL A 295 -9.47 -15.31 2.33
CA VAL A 295 -10.63 -14.45 2.09
C VAL A 295 -10.29 -13.52 0.93
N VAL A 296 -10.83 -13.82 -0.23
CA VAL A 296 -10.76 -12.96 -1.43
C VAL A 296 -12.10 -12.32 -1.75
N GLN A 297 -13.18 -12.86 -1.19
CA GLN A 297 -14.54 -12.46 -1.51
C GLN A 297 -14.88 -11.06 -0.99
N ILE A 298 -14.30 -10.63 0.14
CA ILE A 298 -14.48 -9.25 0.63
C ILE A 298 -13.99 -8.28 -0.44
N TYR A 299 -12.76 -8.45 -0.93
CA TYR A 299 -12.22 -7.63 -2.01
C TYR A 299 -13.09 -7.65 -3.27
N ASP A 300 -13.49 -8.84 -3.73
CA ASP A 300 -14.30 -9.00 -4.95
C ASP A 300 -15.61 -8.20 -4.86
N VAL A 301 -16.27 -8.21 -3.70
CA VAL A 301 -17.51 -7.46 -3.47
C VAL A 301 -17.21 -5.97 -3.31
N MET A 302 -16.16 -5.56 -2.60
CA MET A 302 -15.72 -4.16 -2.49
C MET A 302 -15.42 -3.55 -3.86
N MET A 303 -14.84 -4.30 -4.80
CA MET A 303 -14.53 -3.82 -6.15
C MET A 303 -15.75 -3.61 -7.06
N THR A 304 -16.95 -3.93 -6.57
CA THR A 304 -18.23 -3.53 -7.20
C THR A 304 -18.63 -2.10 -6.84
N LEU A 305 -18.05 -1.53 -5.78
CA LEU A 305 -18.27 -0.15 -5.35
C LEU A 305 -17.25 0.82 -5.97
N PRO A 306 -17.61 2.10 -6.16
CA PRO A 306 -16.65 3.17 -6.42
C PRO A 306 -15.62 3.31 -5.28
N ALA A 307 -14.42 3.82 -5.58
CA ALA A 307 -13.35 3.97 -4.59
C ALA A 307 -13.74 4.84 -3.37
N VAL A 308 -14.57 5.87 -3.59
CA VAL A 308 -15.10 6.73 -2.52
C VAL A 308 -15.96 5.93 -1.54
N ASP A 309 -16.87 5.10 -2.07
CA ASP A 309 -17.72 4.21 -1.28
C ASP A 309 -16.89 3.14 -0.56
N GLN A 310 -15.89 2.56 -1.21
CA GLN A 310 -14.98 1.58 -0.59
C GLN A 310 -14.24 2.19 0.61
N TYR A 311 -13.68 3.39 0.46
CA TYR A 311 -12.94 4.05 1.54
C TYR A 311 -13.85 4.49 2.68
N ALA A 312 -15.03 5.03 2.38
CA ALA A 312 -16.02 5.38 3.39
C ALA A 312 -16.48 4.14 4.17
N LEU A 313 -16.85 3.07 3.47
CA LEU A 313 -17.25 1.81 4.10
C LEU A 313 -16.17 1.26 5.04
N LEU A 314 -14.93 1.20 4.56
CA LEU A 314 -13.83 0.67 5.36
C LEU A 314 -13.59 1.52 6.63
N THR A 315 -13.46 2.84 6.46
CA THR A 315 -12.95 3.72 7.53
C THR A 315 -14.00 4.32 8.46
N THR A 316 -15.26 4.38 8.02
CA THR A 316 -16.36 4.97 8.82
C THR A 316 -17.38 3.95 9.32
N VAL A 317 -17.29 2.70 8.87
CA VAL A 317 -18.19 1.62 9.28
C VAL A 317 -17.40 0.41 9.78
N ILE A 318 -16.60 -0.24 8.92
CA ILE A 318 -15.94 -1.51 9.26
C ILE A 318 -14.96 -1.35 10.43
N GLU A 319 -14.05 -0.39 10.36
CA GLU A 319 -13.05 -0.12 11.40
C GLU A 319 -13.70 0.26 12.75
N PRO A 320 -14.60 1.27 12.84
CA PRO A 320 -15.30 1.57 14.09
C PRO A 320 -16.06 0.39 14.68
N ASN A 321 -16.75 -0.39 13.83
CA ASN A 321 -17.57 -1.53 14.28
C ASN A 321 -16.69 -2.67 14.83
N GLY A 322 -15.43 -2.76 14.43
CA GLY A 322 -14.46 -3.74 14.92
C GLY A 322 -13.82 -3.39 16.27
N MET A 323 -13.82 -2.12 16.69
CA MET A 323 -13.10 -1.65 17.89
C MET A 323 -13.53 -2.35 19.20
N PRO A 324 -14.83 -2.55 19.50
CA PRO A 324 -15.24 -3.23 20.72
C PRO A 324 -14.72 -4.68 20.81
N GLU A 325 -14.69 -5.38 19.68
CA GLU A 325 -14.22 -6.75 19.59
C GLU A 325 -12.70 -6.85 19.76
N LYS A 326 -11.94 -5.85 19.29
CA LYS A 326 -10.49 -5.75 19.52
C LYS A 326 -10.18 -5.56 21.00
N SER A 327 -10.87 -4.65 21.69
CA SER A 327 -10.74 -4.46 23.14
C SER A 327 -11.03 -5.74 23.91
N ALA A 328 -12.16 -6.39 23.60
CA ALA A 328 -12.58 -7.59 24.31
C ALA A 328 -11.65 -8.80 24.04
N ASN A 329 -11.06 -8.90 22.84
CA ASN A 329 -10.05 -9.93 22.55
C ASN A 329 -8.75 -9.68 23.31
N ARG A 330 -8.28 -8.43 23.34
CA ARG A 330 -7.09 -8.06 24.12
C ARG A 330 -7.25 -8.40 25.59
N GLU A 331 -8.33 -7.94 26.23
CA GLU A 331 -8.61 -8.22 27.65
C GLU A 331 -8.63 -9.72 27.93
N HIS A 332 -9.27 -10.50 27.05
CA HIS A 332 -9.30 -11.95 27.19
C HIS A 332 -7.91 -12.59 27.08
N TRP A 333 -7.06 -12.15 26.15
CA TRP A 333 -5.70 -12.67 26.02
C TRP A 333 -4.83 -12.33 27.24
N GLU A 334 -5.01 -11.13 27.81
CA GLU A 334 -4.37 -10.75 29.07
C GLU A 334 -4.87 -11.63 30.24
N GLU A 335 -6.17 -11.90 30.33
CA GLU A 335 -6.78 -12.76 31.37
C GLU A 335 -6.23 -14.19 31.38
N ILE A 336 -5.88 -14.74 30.21
CA ILE A 336 -5.34 -16.10 30.08
C ILE A 336 -3.81 -16.14 29.96
N GLU A 337 -3.13 -15.02 30.24
CA GLU A 337 -1.67 -14.88 30.19
C GLU A 337 -1.05 -15.22 28.81
N ASP A 338 -1.77 -14.93 27.71
CA ASP A 338 -1.27 -15.04 26.35
C ASP A 338 -0.71 -13.70 25.86
N ASP A 339 0.48 -13.36 26.37
CA ASP A 339 1.17 -12.10 26.11
C ASP A 339 1.38 -11.82 24.61
N ILE A 340 1.59 -12.86 23.80
CA ILE A 340 1.86 -12.71 22.37
C ILE A 340 0.58 -12.27 21.65
N SER A 341 -0.55 -12.94 21.92
CA SER A 341 -1.82 -12.57 21.31
C SER A 341 -2.30 -11.21 21.80
N ALA A 342 -2.13 -10.91 23.08
CA ALA A 342 -2.45 -9.60 23.66
C ALA A 342 -1.63 -8.48 22.99
N ALA A 343 -0.31 -8.69 22.82
CA ALA A 343 0.56 -7.72 22.15
C ALA A 343 0.16 -7.51 20.69
N ALA A 344 -0.10 -8.58 19.94
CA ALA A 344 -0.51 -8.50 18.54
C ALA A 344 -1.79 -7.65 18.36
N VAL A 345 -2.84 -7.94 19.13
CA VAL A 345 -4.11 -7.20 19.09
C VAL A 345 -3.93 -5.75 19.59
N SER A 346 -3.01 -5.50 20.53
CA SER A 346 -2.76 -4.15 21.04
C SER A 346 -2.15 -3.20 20.00
N TYR A 347 -1.25 -3.71 19.15
CA TYR A 347 -0.68 -2.91 18.06
C TYR A 347 -1.73 -2.59 17.00
N ASP A 348 -2.50 -3.59 16.55
CA ASP A 348 -3.63 -3.40 15.65
C ASP A 348 -4.63 -2.37 16.19
N TRP A 349 -5.11 -2.56 17.43
CA TRP A 349 -6.02 -1.61 18.08
C TRP A 349 -5.49 -0.17 18.16
N SER A 350 -4.16 -0.01 18.32
CA SER A 350 -3.55 1.32 18.29
C SER A 350 -3.59 1.96 16.91
N ASP A 351 -3.38 1.17 15.85
CA ASP A 351 -3.35 1.63 14.47
C ASP A 351 -4.75 2.05 13.99
N GLU A 352 -5.79 1.31 14.38
CA GLU A 352 -7.20 1.56 14.00
C GLU A 352 -7.71 2.94 14.42
N ASN A 353 -7.21 3.48 15.54
CA ASN A 353 -7.53 4.84 15.95
C ASN A 353 -7.10 5.87 14.88
N PHE A 354 -5.97 5.64 14.20
CA PHE A 354 -5.54 6.48 13.09
C PHE A 354 -6.39 6.26 11.85
N HIS A 355 -6.79 5.03 11.56
CA HIS A 355 -7.61 4.70 10.40
C HIS A 355 -8.98 5.40 10.47
N ILE A 356 -9.65 5.34 11.62
CA ILE A 356 -10.91 6.06 11.87
C ILE A 356 -10.72 7.58 11.75
N ARG A 357 -9.62 8.11 12.29
CA ARG A 357 -9.30 9.55 12.18
C ARG A 357 -9.04 9.96 10.74
N TRP A 358 -8.36 9.13 9.96
CA TRP A 358 -8.16 9.34 8.52
C TRP A 358 -9.46 9.22 7.74
N GLY A 359 -10.37 8.31 8.10
CA GLY A 359 -11.73 8.26 7.55
C GLY A 359 -12.48 9.57 7.76
N LYS A 360 -12.53 10.06 9.02
CA LYS A 360 -13.16 11.35 9.37
C LYS A 360 -12.54 12.53 8.62
N LYS A 361 -11.21 12.53 8.43
CA LYS A 361 -10.49 13.59 7.72
C LYS A 361 -10.74 13.55 6.21
N TRP A 362 -10.66 12.38 5.60
CA TRP A 362 -10.52 12.25 4.16
C TRP A 362 -11.82 11.93 3.43
N THR A 363 -12.80 11.29 4.07
CA THR A 363 -14.11 11.04 3.45
C THR A 363 -14.79 12.34 2.96
N PRO A 364 -14.85 13.45 3.73
CA PRO A 364 -15.39 14.71 3.22
C PRO A 364 -14.67 15.23 1.97
N VAL A 365 -13.33 15.11 1.94
CA VAL A 365 -12.49 15.58 0.83
C VAL A 365 -12.69 14.70 -0.41
N LEU A 366 -12.84 13.38 -0.24
CA LEU A 366 -13.18 12.45 -1.32
C LEU A 366 -14.55 12.79 -1.92
N LEU A 367 -15.56 13.00 -1.08
CA LEU A 367 -16.91 13.34 -1.51
C LEU A 367 -16.88 14.62 -2.37
N GLU A 368 -16.20 15.67 -1.90
CA GLU A 368 -16.03 16.92 -2.64
C GLU A 368 -15.27 16.71 -3.96
N THR A 369 -14.11 16.04 -3.90
CA THR A 369 -13.22 15.83 -5.06
C THR A 369 -13.90 15.06 -6.19
N TYR A 370 -14.73 14.07 -5.84
CA TYR A 370 -15.44 13.21 -6.81
C TYR A 370 -16.91 13.61 -7.01
N GLY A 371 -17.35 14.75 -6.48
CA GLY A 371 -18.66 15.34 -6.79
C GLY A 371 -19.87 14.64 -6.15
N TYR A 372 -19.69 13.96 -5.02
CA TYR A 372 -20.79 13.40 -4.23
C TYR A 372 -21.52 14.52 -3.48
N LYS A 373 -22.85 14.40 -3.40
CA LYS A 373 -23.71 15.36 -2.68
C LYS A 373 -24.07 14.92 -1.25
N GLU A 374 -23.83 13.65 -0.96
CA GLU A 374 -24.08 13.06 0.36
C GLU A 374 -23.11 13.65 1.38
N THR A 375 -23.57 13.76 2.62
CA THR A 375 -22.73 14.02 3.79
C THR A 375 -21.96 12.75 4.20
N PRO A 376 -20.87 12.86 4.98
CA PRO A 376 -20.16 11.70 5.52
C PRO A 376 -21.07 10.72 6.28
N ALA A 377 -22.09 11.21 6.99
CA ALA A 377 -23.04 10.37 7.71
C ALA A 377 -23.99 9.61 6.76
N GLU A 378 -24.44 10.25 5.68
CA GLU A 378 -25.33 9.62 4.69
C GLU A 378 -24.61 8.50 3.91
N ILE A 379 -23.36 8.74 3.48
CA ILE A 379 -22.57 7.69 2.80
C ILE A 379 -22.23 6.55 3.77
N ALA A 380 -21.91 6.83 5.04
CA ALA A 380 -21.67 5.80 6.04
C ALA A 380 -22.91 4.90 6.22
N ALA A 381 -24.09 5.49 6.42
CA ALA A 381 -25.33 4.74 6.56
C ALA A 381 -25.68 3.94 5.29
N ARG A 382 -25.49 4.52 4.10
CA ARG A 382 -25.73 3.83 2.82
C ARG A 382 -24.78 2.65 2.62
N THR A 383 -23.50 2.84 2.91
CA THR A 383 -22.48 1.80 2.76
C THR A 383 -22.62 0.70 3.81
N GLU A 384 -23.04 1.03 5.03
CA GLU A 384 -23.38 0.04 6.06
C GLU A 384 -24.60 -0.82 5.66
N ALA A 385 -25.68 -0.20 5.15
CA ALA A 385 -26.82 -0.94 4.62
C ALA A 385 -26.41 -1.88 3.48
N TRP A 386 -25.54 -1.41 2.60
CA TRP A 386 -24.96 -2.25 1.54
C TRP A 386 -24.11 -3.40 2.10
N LEU A 387 -23.27 -3.14 3.12
CA LEU A 387 -22.45 -4.16 3.78
C LEU A 387 -23.31 -5.30 4.33
N MET A 388 -24.42 -4.95 5.01
CA MET A 388 -25.33 -5.92 5.62
C MET A 388 -25.89 -6.93 4.61
N GLU A 389 -26.13 -6.50 3.37
CA GLU A 389 -26.68 -7.35 2.31
C GLU A 389 -25.60 -8.12 1.52
N ASN A 390 -24.40 -7.56 1.41
CA ASN A 390 -23.41 -8.00 0.42
C ASN A 390 -22.14 -8.64 1.00
N THR A 391 -21.83 -8.44 2.29
CA THR A 391 -20.60 -9.02 2.83
C THR A 391 -20.67 -10.55 2.87
N PRO A 392 -19.61 -11.24 2.39
CA PRO A 392 -19.52 -12.69 2.48
C PRO A 392 -19.09 -13.15 3.88
N VAL A 393 -18.66 -12.26 4.78
CA VAL A 393 -18.12 -12.63 6.10
C VAL A 393 -19.09 -12.24 7.21
N ARG A 394 -19.67 -13.26 7.88
CA ARG A 394 -20.69 -13.09 8.93
C ARG A 394 -20.21 -12.26 10.12
N MET A 395 -18.92 -12.31 10.43
CA MET A 395 -18.31 -11.50 11.50
C MET A 395 -18.57 -10.00 11.28
N GLN A 396 -18.48 -9.50 10.03
CA GLN A 396 -18.73 -8.08 9.73
C GLN A 396 -20.20 -7.70 9.93
N GLN A 397 -21.15 -8.58 9.59
CA GLN A 397 -22.58 -8.36 9.86
C GLN A 397 -22.85 -8.32 11.36
N LYS A 398 -22.27 -9.26 12.13
CA LYS A 398 -22.41 -9.30 13.59
C LYS A 398 -21.89 -8.01 14.25
N MET A 399 -20.74 -7.52 13.80
CA MET A 399 -20.14 -6.27 14.29
C MET A 399 -21.03 -5.06 14.01
N ALA A 400 -21.54 -4.91 12.78
CA ALA A 400 -22.44 -3.82 12.43
C ALA A 400 -23.76 -3.85 13.22
N MET A 401 -24.36 -5.03 13.40
CA MET A 401 -25.56 -5.19 14.21
C MET A 401 -25.33 -4.82 15.69
N ALA A 402 -24.16 -5.15 16.24
CA ALA A 402 -23.81 -4.81 17.61
C ALA A 402 -23.62 -3.30 17.81
N ALA A 403 -23.00 -2.61 16.83
CA ALA A 403 -22.81 -1.16 16.86
C ALA A 403 -24.17 -0.41 16.92
N HIS A 404 -25.14 -0.80 16.07
CA HIS A 404 -26.49 -0.20 16.11
C HIS A 404 -27.22 -0.42 17.44
N GLN A 405 -26.99 -1.55 18.12
CA GLN A 405 -27.58 -1.81 19.44
C GLN A 405 -26.98 -0.91 20.52
N ALA A 406 -25.69 -0.59 20.42
CA ALA A 406 -25.03 0.34 21.34
C ALA A 406 -25.55 1.77 21.16
N ASP A 407 -25.74 2.22 19.91
CA ASP A 407 -26.25 3.57 19.61
C ASP A 407 -27.73 3.78 19.97
N SER A 408 -28.52 2.70 19.97
CA SER A 408 -29.94 2.73 20.33
C SER A 408 -30.21 2.58 21.84
N ALA A 409 -29.18 2.33 22.65
CA ALA A 409 -29.31 2.29 24.11
C ALA A 409 -29.48 3.71 24.68
N PRO A 410 -30.50 3.97 25.52
CA PRO A 410 -30.72 5.29 26.10
C PRO A 410 -29.64 5.60 27.14
N GLY A 411 -28.59 6.32 26.74
CA GLY A 411 -27.52 6.79 27.64
C GLY A 411 -26.10 6.88 27.08
N GLY A 412 -25.88 6.68 25.77
CA GLY A 412 -24.55 6.83 25.16
C GLY A 412 -24.09 8.29 25.12
N ASP A 413 -23.44 8.76 26.18
CA ASP A 413 -22.58 9.94 26.13
C ASP A 413 -21.50 9.70 25.08
N THR A 414 -21.52 10.47 24.00
CA THR A 414 -20.42 10.58 23.05
C THR A 414 -19.19 11.14 23.76
N GLN A 415 -18.38 10.27 24.38
CA GLN A 415 -17.00 10.63 24.69
C GLN A 415 -16.23 10.70 23.37
N SER A 416 -15.99 11.92 22.91
CA SER A 416 -15.02 12.19 21.85
C SER A 416 -13.63 11.76 22.32
N TYR A 417 -13.01 10.81 21.62
CA TYR A 417 -11.58 10.48 21.69
C TYR A 417 -10.89 10.70 20.34
#